data_AF-A0AA47MPV1-F1
#
_entry.id   AF-A0AA47MPV1-F1
#
_cell.length_a   1.000
_cell.length_b   1.000
_cell.length_c   1.000
_cell.angle_alpha   90.00
_cell.angle_beta   90.00
_cell.angle_gamma   90.00
#
_symmetry.space_group_name_H-M   'P 1'
#
loop_
_entity.id
_entity.type
_entity.pdbx_description
1 polymer ?
#
loop_
_entity_poly.entity_id
_entity_poly.type
_entity_poly.pdbx_seq_one_letter_code
_entity_poly.pdbx_strand_id
1 'polypeptide(L)'
;MATEFDLRGFLANPSYESFMSCRKDKLVQIAAHFGLGHPQQILKRDLQGLVLGELMEQELVMLPAQAEPAELLGTPREKDSRESVQGVLAGESPKTPFTMTRYDPLSSVSTGSIHDRLKVCLARLRIEAEERAQNREAQLKLNIKRLEIEAEKALELASQRETQGHVVVDVVPSASLPSVPSPPSTFDINKHIALVPVFRETEVDSYFSAFERIASALRWPSEVWPLLLQCKIHGKAQDAVAALPVQEILNYEQVKSAILHAYELVPKAYRQKLRWPTTNL
;
A
#
# COMPACT_ATOMS: atom_id res chain seq x y z
N MET A 1 51.53 10.92 -41.85
CA MET A 1 51.13 9.49 -41.75
C MET A 1 50.42 9.34 -40.43
N ALA A 2 49.11 9.11 -40.44
CA ALA A 2 48.32 8.98 -39.21
C ALA A 2 48.74 7.67 -38.51
N THR A 3 49.07 7.75 -37.23
CA THR A 3 49.38 6.57 -36.42
C THR A 3 48.12 5.71 -36.33
N GLU A 4 48.14 4.63 -37.10
CA GLU A 4 47.12 3.60 -37.09
C GLU A 4 47.06 3.03 -35.67
N PHE A 5 45.87 3.04 -35.08
CA PHE A 5 45.69 2.49 -33.74
C PHE A 5 45.67 0.98 -33.88
N ASP A 6 46.59 0.31 -33.21
CA ASP A 6 46.64 -1.14 -33.19
C ASP A 6 45.50 -1.69 -32.33
N LEU A 7 44.33 -1.82 -32.96
CA LEU A 7 43.12 -2.39 -32.39
C LEU A 7 43.38 -3.82 -31.88
N ARG A 8 44.19 -4.60 -32.59
CA ARG A 8 44.46 -6.00 -32.22
C ARG A 8 45.36 -6.08 -30.99
N GLY A 9 46.39 -5.23 -30.91
CA GLY A 9 47.24 -5.12 -29.73
C GLY A 9 46.47 -4.68 -28.47
N PHE A 10 45.52 -3.75 -28.63
CA PHE A 10 44.67 -3.30 -27.52
C PHE A 10 43.72 -4.41 -27.03
N LEU A 11 43.06 -5.12 -27.94
CA LEU A 11 42.13 -6.21 -27.59
C LEU A 11 42.83 -7.44 -27.01
N ALA A 12 44.13 -7.61 -27.24
CA ALA A 12 44.91 -8.71 -26.66
C ALA A 12 45.15 -8.54 -25.15
N ASN A 13 45.26 -7.31 -24.65
CA ASN A 13 45.42 -6.98 -23.23
C ASN A 13 44.75 -5.63 -22.90
N PRO A 14 43.40 -5.57 -22.86
CA PRO A 14 42.73 -4.31 -22.61
C PRO A 14 42.77 -4.01 -21.11
N SER A 15 43.60 -3.06 -20.71
CA SER A 15 43.61 -2.56 -19.34
C SER A 15 42.54 -1.49 -19.16
N TYR A 16 41.88 -1.51 -17.99
CA TYR A 16 40.83 -0.55 -17.65
C TYR A 16 41.31 0.91 -17.76
N GLU A 17 42.55 1.17 -17.31
CA GLU A 17 43.14 2.51 -17.38
C GLU A 17 43.42 2.96 -18.83
N SER A 18 43.92 2.05 -19.67
CA SER A 18 44.19 2.34 -21.09
C SER A 18 42.88 2.65 -21.82
N PHE A 19 41.83 1.88 -21.56
CA PHE A 19 40.49 2.11 -22.09
C PHE A 19 39.90 3.47 -21.67
N MET A 20 40.01 3.85 -20.39
CA MET A 20 39.46 5.13 -19.92
C MET A 20 40.21 6.34 -20.50
N SER A 21 41.49 6.18 -20.81
CA SER A 21 42.32 7.21 -21.45
C SER A 21 42.10 7.34 -22.97
N CYS A 22 41.45 6.37 -23.61
CA CYS A 22 41.23 6.36 -25.06
C CYS A 22 40.40 7.56 -25.54
N ARG A 23 40.76 8.09 -26.71
CA ARG A 23 40.03 9.17 -27.38
C ARG A 23 38.77 8.63 -28.07
N LYS A 24 37.80 9.51 -28.33
CA LYS A 24 36.49 9.13 -28.89
C LYS A 24 36.61 8.41 -30.25
N ASP A 25 37.53 8.82 -31.10
CA ASP A 25 37.83 8.17 -32.39
C ASP A 25 38.27 6.70 -32.22
N LYS A 26 39.05 6.39 -31.18
CA LYS A 26 39.50 5.03 -30.90
C LYS A 26 38.40 4.17 -30.29
N LEU A 27 37.58 4.75 -29.42
CA LEU A 27 36.40 4.09 -28.86
C LEU A 27 35.37 3.74 -29.95
N VAL A 28 35.22 4.60 -30.97
CA VAL A 28 34.37 4.31 -32.14
C VAL A 28 34.93 3.14 -32.95
N GLN A 29 36.25 3.06 -33.12
CA GLN A 29 36.89 1.92 -33.81
C GLN A 29 36.72 0.61 -33.04
N ILE A 30 36.83 0.64 -31.71
CA ILE A 30 36.57 -0.53 -30.85
C ILE A 30 35.09 -0.92 -30.92
N ALA A 31 34.17 0.05 -30.82
CA ALA A 31 32.74 -0.18 -30.98
C ALA A 31 32.40 -0.80 -32.34
N ALA A 32 33.03 -0.32 -33.42
CA ALA A 32 32.85 -0.87 -34.76
C ALA A 32 33.38 -2.32 -34.88
N HIS A 33 34.47 -2.66 -34.20
CA HIS A 33 34.99 -4.04 -34.15
C HIS A 33 34.00 -5.02 -33.50
N PHE A 34 33.33 -4.59 -32.42
CA PHE A 34 32.31 -5.38 -31.74
C PHE A 34 30.91 -5.25 -32.36
N GLY A 35 30.75 -4.49 -33.45
CA GLY A 35 29.44 -4.30 -34.10
C GLY A 35 28.45 -3.46 -33.28
N LEU A 36 28.93 -2.67 -32.32
CA LEU A 36 28.09 -1.83 -31.47
C LEU A 36 27.55 -0.61 -32.25
N GLY A 37 26.24 -0.65 -32.53
CA GLY A 37 25.52 0.47 -33.10
C GLY A 37 25.41 1.62 -32.09
N HIS A 38 25.90 2.80 -32.46
CA HIS A 38 25.86 4.00 -31.60
C HIS A 38 25.36 5.21 -32.39
N PRO A 39 24.64 6.15 -31.75
CA PRO A 39 24.20 7.39 -32.40
C PRO A 39 25.39 8.26 -32.86
N GLN A 40 25.24 8.95 -34.00
CA GLN A 40 26.30 9.77 -34.60
C GLN A 40 26.82 10.89 -33.68
N GLN A 41 26.01 11.31 -32.69
CA GLN A 41 26.36 12.32 -31.67
C GLN A 41 26.49 11.76 -30.24
N ILE A 42 26.98 10.53 -30.07
CA ILE A 42 27.18 9.96 -28.72
C ILE A 42 28.24 10.72 -27.91
N LEU A 43 28.01 10.92 -26.61
CA LEU A 43 29.03 11.46 -25.70
C LEU A 43 30.12 10.41 -25.46
N LYS A 44 31.36 10.86 -25.22
CA LYS A 44 32.50 9.96 -24.97
C LYS A 44 32.20 8.98 -23.81
N ARG A 45 31.60 9.48 -22.73
CA ARG A 45 31.23 8.69 -21.54
C ARG A 45 30.23 7.57 -21.87
N ASP A 46 29.22 7.88 -22.67
CA ASP A 46 28.18 6.90 -23.01
C ASP A 46 28.73 5.83 -23.95
N LEU A 47 29.60 6.23 -24.89
CA LEU A 47 30.34 5.29 -25.74
C LEU A 47 31.30 4.42 -24.92
N GLN A 48 31.96 4.99 -23.88
CA GLN A 48 32.77 4.22 -22.95
C GLN A 48 31.94 3.19 -22.18
N GLY A 49 30.73 3.54 -21.73
CA GLY A 49 29.82 2.61 -21.06
C GLY A 49 29.41 1.44 -21.94
N LEU A 50 29.01 1.71 -23.19
CA LEU A 50 28.62 0.67 -24.15
C LEU A 50 29.77 -0.28 -24.46
N VAL A 51 30.94 0.27 -24.77
CA VAL A 51 32.11 -0.55 -25.11
C VAL A 51 32.65 -1.29 -23.87
N LEU A 52 32.59 -0.70 -22.68
CA LEU A 52 33.00 -1.36 -21.44
C LEU A 52 32.06 -2.54 -21.10
N GLY A 53 30.75 -2.38 -21.31
CA GLY A 53 29.79 -3.47 -21.14
C GLY A 53 30.11 -4.66 -22.04
N GLU A 54 30.35 -4.40 -23.33
CA GLU A 54 30.75 -5.45 -24.28
C GLU A 54 32.11 -6.07 -23.93
N LEU A 55 33.09 -5.27 -23.51
CA LEU A 55 34.39 -5.78 -23.06
C LEU A 55 34.28 -6.63 -21.78
N MET A 56 33.28 -6.39 -20.93
CA MET A 56 32.97 -7.22 -19.76
C MET A 56 32.23 -8.50 -20.15
N GLU A 57 31.32 -8.45 -21.12
CA GLU A 57 30.61 -9.64 -21.64
C GLU A 57 31.54 -10.59 -22.39
N GLN A 58 32.59 -10.07 -23.03
CA GLN A 58 33.64 -10.85 -23.70
C GLN A 58 34.81 -11.25 -22.75
N GLU A 59 34.68 -11.03 -21.42
CA GLU A 59 35.69 -11.31 -20.37
C GLU A 59 37.07 -10.64 -20.58
N LEU A 60 37.14 -9.57 -21.38
CA LEU A 60 38.42 -8.96 -21.76
C LEU A 60 38.97 -7.97 -20.72
N VAL A 61 38.14 -7.37 -19.85
CA VAL A 61 38.57 -6.34 -18.88
C VAL A 61 38.19 -6.70 -17.44
N MET A 62 39.20 -6.90 -16.58
CA MET A 62 39.02 -7.05 -15.13
C MET A 62 39.03 -5.70 -14.41
N LEU A 63 37.97 -5.41 -13.64
CA LEU A 63 37.96 -4.34 -12.64
C LEU A 63 39.00 -4.63 -11.55
N PRO A 64 39.68 -3.61 -10.99
CA PRO A 64 40.53 -3.82 -9.82
C PRO A 64 39.64 -4.24 -8.64
N ALA A 65 39.74 -5.52 -8.29
CA ALA A 65 39.12 -6.12 -7.11
C ALA A 65 39.57 -5.38 -5.85
N GLN A 66 38.65 -4.68 -5.19
CA GLN A 66 38.86 -4.16 -3.85
C GLN A 66 38.68 -5.32 -2.86
N ALA A 67 39.81 -5.93 -2.49
CA ALA A 67 40.15 -6.58 -1.23
C ALA A 67 39.08 -7.42 -0.49
N GLU A 68 39.28 -8.74 -0.55
CA GLU A 68 38.84 -9.73 0.45
C GLU A 68 39.34 -9.35 1.87
N PRO A 69 38.51 -9.43 2.93
CA PRO A 69 38.97 -9.34 4.31
C PRO A 69 39.36 -10.73 4.82
N ALA A 70 40.65 -11.04 4.80
CA ALA A 70 41.21 -12.18 5.51
C ALA A 70 41.35 -11.86 7.01
N GLU A 71 40.91 -12.82 7.82
CA GLU A 71 40.97 -12.89 9.28
C GLU A 71 42.35 -12.59 9.87
N LEU A 72 42.40 -12.02 11.09
CA LEU A 72 43.20 -12.59 12.18
C LEU A 72 42.86 -11.97 13.55
N LEU A 73 42.56 -12.88 14.47
CA LEU A 73 42.40 -12.76 15.90
C LEU A 73 43.72 -12.33 16.59
N GLY A 74 43.67 -11.48 17.62
CA GLY A 74 44.80 -11.28 18.53
C GLY A 74 44.71 -10.02 19.41
N THR A 75 44.22 -10.16 20.63
CA THR A 75 44.53 -9.26 21.77
C THR A 75 45.75 -9.84 22.53
N PRO A 76 46.23 -9.25 23.64
CA PRO A 76 46.65 -7.86 23.93
C PRO A 76 48.10 -7.83 24.51
N ARG A 77 48.78 -6.67 24.55
CA ARG A 77 49.93 -6.53 25.47
C ARG A 77 50.27 -5.09 25.87
N GLU A 78 50.24 -4.89 27.18
CA GLU A 78 50.72 -3.74 27.96
C GLU A 78 52.26 -3.61 27.96
N LYS A 79 52.71 -2.37 28.22
CA LYS A 79 53.87 -1.91 29.02
C LYS A 79 53.94 -0.37 28.83
N ASP A 80 53.60 0.51 29.77
CA ASP A 80 54.19 0.80 31.09
C ASP A 80 55.70 1.15 30.96
N SER A 81 56.30 2.26 31.42
CA SER A 81 55.96 3.44 32.25
C SER A 81 56.96 4.57 31.86
N ARG A 82 56.75 5.87 32.13
CA ARG A 82 57.24 6.70 33.29
C ARG A 82 57.65 8.05 32.66
N GLU A 83 57.29 9.23 33.15
CA GLU A 83 57.80 10.02 34.31
C GLU A 83 57.23 11.46 34.07
N SER A 84 57.01 12.40 34.98
CA SER A 84 57.24 12.57 36.42
C SER A 84 56.52 13.87 36.84
N VAL A 85 55.68 13.79 37.88
CA VAL A 85 55.65 14.67 39.07
C VAL A 85 55.35 16.19 38.94
N GLN A 86 54.27 16.65 39.59
CA GLN A 86 54.21 17.43 40.88
C GLN A 86 52.77 18.02 41.02
N GLY A 87 51.91 17.56 41.95
CA GLY A 87 51.66 18.13 43.30
C GLY A 87 50.63 19.30 43.27
N VAL A 88 49.62 19.50 44.12
CA VAL A 88 49.20 18.98 45.44
C VAL A 88 47.69 19.35 45.67
N LEU A 89 46.94 18.39 46.22
CA LEU A 89 45.77 18.39 47.14
C LEU A 89 44.88 19.63 47.38
N ALA A 90 43.54 19.42 47.33
CA ALA A 90 42.59 19.37 48.47
C ALA A 90 41.22 20.05 48.23
N GLY A 91 40.13 19.43 48.70
CA GLY A 91 38.96 20.14 49.26
C GLY A 91 37.60 19.86 48.62
N GLU A 92 36.70 19.29 49.43
CA GLU A 92 35.30 18.95 49.11
C GLU A 92 34.36 20.17 48.92
N SER A 93 33.22 19.89 48.27
CA SER A 93 32.05 20.74 47.89
C SER A 93 31.41 21.56 49.04
N PRO A 94 30.56 22.62 48.83
CA PRO A 94 29.24 22.49 48.16
C PRO A 94 28.62 23.73 47.41
N LYS A 95 27.73 23.43 46.45
CA LYS A 95 26.49 24.13 45.99
C LYS A 95 26.46 25.65 45.65
N THR A 96 26.38 25.88 44.31
CA THR A 96 25.54 26.85 43.54
C THR A 96 25.74 28.37 43.74
N PRO A 97 25.65 29.23 42.69
CA PRO A 97 24.62 29.18 41.64
C PRO A 97 25.12 29.32 40.20
N PHE A 98 24.22 28.93 39.29
CA PHE A 98 24.16 29.33 37.89
C PHE A 98 25.07 30.51 37.53
N THR A 99 26.23 30.21 36.97
CA THR A 99 26.90 31.15 36.08
C THR A 99 26.83 30.48 34.73
N MET A 100 25.99 31.03 33.84
CA MET A 100 26.05 30.73 32.42
C MET A 100 27.52 30.72 32.04
N THR A 101 28.03 29.57 31.60
CA THR A 101 29.22 29.51 30.78
C THR A 101 29.01 30.56 29.71
N ARG A 102 29.79 31.65 29.78
CA ARG A 102 29.83 32.65 28.71
C ARG A 102 30.03 31.85 27.44
N TYR A 103 29.05 31.92 26.56
CA TYR A 103 29.19 31.45 25.21
C TYR A 103 30.35 32.23 24.61
N ASP A 104 31.51 31.59 24.56
CA ASP A 104 32.65 32.08 23.82
C ASP A 104 32.36 31.73 22.36
N PRO A 105 32.05 32.69 21.47
CA PRO A 105 31.56 32.40 20.12
C PRO A 105 32.58 31.68 19.22
N LEU A 106 33.77 31.40 19.75
CA LEU A 106 34.91 30.82 19.05
C LEU A 106 35.49 29.59 19.77
N SER A 107 34.75 28.94 20.65
CA SER A 107 35.10 27.57 21.06
C SER A 107 34.73 26.59 19.94
N SER A 108 35.69 26.41 19.04
CA SER A 108 35.90 25.25 18.19
C SER A 108 34.64 24.74 17.47
N VAL A 109 34.37 25.30 16.29
CA VAL A 109 33.86 24.47 15.20
C VAL A 109 34.87 23.35 15.05
N SER A 110 34.63 22.23 15.75
CA SER A 110 35.26 20.96 15.48
C SER A 110 34.91 20.68 14.03
N THR A 111 35.82 21.10 13.17
CA THR A 111 35.74 20.96 11.74
C THR A 111 36.02 19.48 11.56
N GLY A 112 35.02 18.64 11.86
CA GLY A 112 35.08 17.22 11.65
C GLY A 112 35.67 17.06 10.26
N SER A 113 36.81 16.38 10.20
CA SER A 113 37.61 16.31 8.98
C SER A 113 36.66 15.97 7.84
N ILE A 114 36.89 16.49 6.62
CA ILE A 114 36.03 16.17 5.46
C ILE A 114 35.76 14.66 5.40
N HIS A 115 36.75 13.87 5.81
CA HIS A 115 36.68 12.43 6.05
C HIS A 115 35.58 11.99 7.05
N ASP A 116 35.42 12.62 8.20
CA ASP A 116 34.40 12.30 9.20
C ASP A 116 32.99 12.64 8.71
N ARG A 117 32.84 13.75 7.98
CA ARG A 117 31.56 14.10 7.33
C ARG A 117 31.20 13.07 6.26
N LEU A 118 32.17 12.62 5.47
CA LEU A 118 31.98 11.57 4.46
C LEU A 118 31.59 10.23 5.11
N LYS A 119 32.20 9.85 6.24
CA LYS A 119 31.82 8.63 7.00
C LYS A 119 30.36 8.68 7.43
N VAL A 120 29.91 9.81 7.99
CA VAL A 120 28.53 9.99 8.43
C VAL A 120 27.56 9.91 7.24
N CYS A 121 27.88 10.55 6.12
CA CYS A 121 27.07 10.45 4.90
C CYS A 121 26.96 9.01 4.38
N LEU A 122 28.07 8.27 4.34
CA LEU A 122 28.07 6.87 3.89
C LEU A 122 27.29 5.95 4.84
N ALA A 123 27.44 6.13 6.16
CA ALA A 123 26.68 5.38 7.14
C ALA A 123 25.18 5.63 7.00
N ARG A 124 24.77 6.89 6.80
CA ARG A 124 23.37 7.24 6.55
C ARG A 124 22.83 6.60 5.28
N LEU A 125 23.57 6.65 4.17
CA LEU A 125 23.15 6.02 2.92
C LEU A 125 22.97 4.51 3.04
N ARG A 126 23.83 3.83 3.81
CA ARG A 126 23.71 2.39 4.06
C ARG A 126 22.44 2.06 4.86
N ILE A 127 22.18 2.80 5.93
CA ILE A 127 20.96 2.62 6.74
C ILE A 127 19.71 2.86 5.88
N GLU A 128 19.70 3.94 5.09
CA GLU A 128 18.57 4.29 4.23
C GLU A 128 18.33 3.27 3.09
N ALA A 129 19.39 2.63 2.61
CA ALA A 129 19.30 1.56 1.62
C ALA A 129 18.75 0.27 2.23
N GLU A 130 19.23 -0.11 3.41
CA GLU A 130 18.76 -1.28 4.17
C GLU A 130 17.29 -1.12 4.55
N GLU A 131 16.91 0.03 5.10
CA GLU A 131 15.52 0.34 5.45
C GLU A 131 14.60 0.26 4.22
N ARG A 132 15.05 0.78 3.07
CA ARG A 132 14.30 0.63 1.81
C ARG A 132 14.18 -0.81 1.35
N ALA A 133 15.23 -1.62 1.51
CA ALA A 133 15.19 -3.03 1.15
C ALA A 133 14.20 -3.80 2.04
N GLN A 134 14.28 -3.59 3.36
CA GLN A 134 13.36 -4.18 4.34
C GLN A 134 11.92 -3.74 4.10
N ASN A 135 11.69 -2.46 3.79
CA ASN A 135 10.35 -1.97 3.48
C ASN A 135 9.78 -2.60 2.21
N ARG A 136 10.61 -2.78 1.16
CA ARG A 136 10.18 -3.50 -0.05
C ARG A 136 9.86 -4.96 0.24
N GLU A 137 10.68 -5.64 1.03
CA GLU A 137 10.44 -7.03 1.42
C GLU A 137 9.17 -7.16 2.26
N ALA A 138 8.96 -6.27 3.23
CA ALA A 138 7.74 -6.20 4.03
C ALA A 138 6.51 -5.97 3.15
N GLN A 139 6.59 -5.05 2.18
CA GLN A 139 5.51 -4.78 1.23
C GLN A 139 5.18 -6.01 0.37
N LEU A 140 6.20 -6.72 -0.11
CA LEU A 140 6.02 -7.96 -0.86
C LEU A 140 5.39 -9.05 0.00
N LYS A 141 5.86 -9.23 1.24
CA LYS A 141 5.26 -10.19 2.20
C LYS A 141 3.79 -9.88 2.47
N LEU A 142 3.44 -8.61 2.64
CA LEU A 142 2.04 -8.19 2.81
C LEU A 142 1.21 -8.46 1.56
N ASN A 143 1.75 -8.21 0.36
CA ASN A 143 1.07 -8.50 -0.89
C ASN A 143 0.83 -10.00 -1.09
N ILE A 144 1.85 -10.82 -0.84
CA ILE A 144 1.74 -12.29 -0.89
C ILE A 144 0.65 -12.78 0.07
N LYS A 145 0.69 -12.38 1.34
CA LYS A 145 -0.34 -12.75 2.32
C LYS A 145 -1.74 -12.30 1.90
N ARG A 146 -1.86 -11.12 1.29
CA ARG A 146 -3.14 -10.63 0.78
C ARG A 146 -3.66 -11.51 -0.36
N LEU A 147 -2.80 -11.88 -1.30
CA LEU A 147 -3.15 -12.77 -2.41
C LEU A 147 -3.50 -14.19 -1.92
N GLU A 148 -2.80 -14.70 -0.89
CA GLU A 148 -3.12 -15.98 -0.25
C GLU A 148 -4.53 -15.96 0.36
N ILE A 149 -4.85 -14.93 1.15
CA ILE A 149 -6.19 -14.77 1.76
C ILE A 149 -7.26 -14.61 0.67
N GLU A 150 -6.96 -13.86 -0.39
CA GLU A 150 -7.88 -13.68 -1.52
C GLU A 150 -8.13 -14.99 -2.27
N ALA A 151 -7.09 -15.80 -2.49
CA ALA A 151 -7.20 -17.11 -3.12
C ALA A 151 -7.96 -18.11 -2.24
N GLU A 152 -7.69 -18.16 -0.94
CA GLU A 152 -8.41 -19.01 0.02
C GLU A 152 -9.91 -18.67 0.05
N LYS A 153 -10.23 -17.37 0.13
CA LYS A 153 -11.62 -16.90 0.10
C LYS A 153 -12.31 -17.22 -1.24
N ALA A 154 -11.59 -17.11 -2.36
CA ALA A 154 -12.12 -17.45 -3.67
C ALA A 154 -12.43 -18.96 -3.78
N LEU A 155 -11.56 -19.81 -3.23
CA LEU A 155 -11.78 -21.25 -3.18
C LEU A 155 -12.96 -21.62 -2.27
N GLU A 156 -13.10 -20.96 -1.12
CA GLU A 156 -14.23 -21.18 -0.21
C GLU A 156 -15.57 -20.81 -0.87
N LEU A 157 -15.62 -19.68 -1.59
CA LEU A 157 -16.79 -19.30 -2.39
C LEU A 157 -17.07 -20.29 -3.52
N ALA A 158 -16.04 -20.84 -4.17
CA ALA A 158 -16.19 -21.84 -5.21
C ALA A 158 -16.76 -23.16 -4.65
N SER A 159 -16.21 -23.66 -3.54
CA SER A 159 -16.71 -24.85 -2.84
C SER A 159 -18.14 -24.66 -2.32
N GLN A 160 -18.46 -23.48 -1.80
CA GLN A 160 -19.82 -23.14 -1.40
C GLN A 160 -20.80 -23.14 -2.59
N ARG A 161 -20.36 -22.72 -3.79
CA ARG A 161 -21.17 -22.83 -5.01
C ARG A 161 -21.35 -24.27 -5.48
N GLU A 162 -20.32 -25.11 -5.39
CA GLU A 162 -20.42 -26.53 -5.76
C GLU A 162 -21.35 -27.30 -4.83
N THR A 163 -21.26 -27.08 -3.51
CA THR A 163 -22.17 -27.69 -2.52
C THR A 163 -23.61 -27.20 -2.66
N GLN A 164 -23.84 -25.96 -3.12
CA GLN A 164 -25.18 -25.46 -3.45
C GLN A 164 -25.67 -25.91 -4.85
N GLY A 165 -24.76 -26.28 -5.76
CA GLY A 165 -25.05 -26.73 -7.11
C GLY A 165 -25.29 -28.24 -7.25
N HIS A 166 -24.98 -29.04 -6.22
CA HIS A 166 -25.15 -30.49 -6.24
C HIS A 166 -26.49 -30.93 -5.62
N VAL A 167 -27.60 -30.54 -6.26
CA VAL A 167 -28.90 -31.21 -6.10
C VAL A 167 -29.31 -31.78 -7.46
N VAL A 168 -28.90 -33.04 -7.67
CA VAL A 168 -29.48 -34.07 -8.55
C VAL A 168 -29.53 -33.81 -10.06
N VAL A 169 -28.58 -34.40 -10.79
CA VAL A 169 -28.89 -35.03 -12.08
C VAL A 169 -28.19 -36.39 -12.13
N ASP A 170 -28.82 -37.40 -11.53
CA ASP A 170 -28.54 -38.78 -11.91
C ASP A 170 -29.81 -39.62 -11.69
N VAL A 171 -30.67 -39.70 -12.72
CA VAL A 171 -31.76 -40.69 -12.79
C VAL A 171 -31.99 -41.11 -14.24
N VAL A 172 -31.55 -42.34 -14.55
CA VAL A 172 -32.08 -43.19 -15.63
C VAL A 172 -33.48 -43.71 -15.21
N PRO A 173 -34.48 -43.85 -16.10
CA PRO A 173 -35.87 -43.98 -15.69
C PRO A 173 -36.26 -45.43 -15.38
N SER A 174 -36.72 -45.72 -14.15
CA SER A 174 -37.65 -46.82 -13.91
C SER A 174 -38.30 -46.77 -12.51
N ALA A 175 -39.63 -46.69 -12.52
CA ALA A 175 -40.61 -47.20 -11.54
C ALA A 175 -40.62 -46.72 -10.05
N SER A 176 -41.73 -46.04 -9.72
CA SER A 176 -42.57 -46.10 -8.48
C SER A 176 -42.09 -45.58 -7.11
N LEU A 177 -42.58 -44.37 -6.74
CA LEU A 177 -43.05 -43.82 -5.42
C LEU A 177 -42.14 -43.88 -4.15
N PRO A 178 -42.33 -43.03 -3.10
CA PRO A 178 -43.16 -41.80 -2.93
C PRO A 178 -42.35 -40.55 -2.48
N SER A 179 -42.99 -39.38 -2.59
CA SER A 179 -42.49 -38.04 -2.21
C SER A 179 -41.95 -37.93 -0.78
N VAL A 180 -40.72 -37.46 -0.65
CA VAL A 180 -40.19 -36.80 0.55
C VAL A 180 -40.55 -35.31 0.47
N PRO A 181 -41.18 -34.69 1.49
CA PRO A 181 -41.41 -33.26 1.50
C PRO A 181 -40.06 -32.55 1.66
N SER A 182 -39.66 -31.77 0.66
CA SER A 182 -38.56 -30.83 0.79
C SER A 182 -38.85 -29.88 1.95
N PRO A 183 -37.86 -29.51 2.80
CA PRO A 183 -38.06 -28.49 3.81
C PRO A 183 -38.57 -27.19 3.16
N PRO A 184 -39.42 -26.40 3.84
CA PRO A 184 -39.88 -25.13 3.30
C PRO A 184 -38.64 -24.29 2.98
N SER A 185 -38.53 -23.89 1.71
CA SER A 185 -37.56 -22.91 1.22
C SER A 185 -37.43 -21.79 2.26
N THR A 186 -36.32 -21.76 2.98
CA THR A 186 -36.07 -20.74 4.00
C THR A 186 -36.10 -19.38 3.32
N PHE A 187 -36.94 -18.46 3.80
CA PHE A 187 -36.99 -17.11 3.25
C PHE A 187 -35.67 -16.40 3.56
N ASP A 188 -34.78 -16.33 2.57
CA ASP A 188 -33.46 -15.69 2.72
C ASP A 188 -33.61 -14.17 2.77
N ILE A 189 -33.75 -13.62 3.98
CA ILE A 189 -33.93 -12.17 4.21
C ILE A 189 -32.85 -11.36 3.48
N ASN A 190 -31.58 -11.77 3.54
CA ASN A 190 -30.46 -11.07 2.92
C ASN A 190 -30.60 -10.90 1.40
N LYS A 191 -31.13 -11.90 0.69
CA LYS A 191 -31.36 -11.82 -0.77
C LYS A 191 -32.46 -10.81 -1.09
N HIS A 192 -33.50 -10.76 -0.26
CA HIS A 192 -34.65 -9.88 -0.47
C HIS A 192 -34.37 -8.43 -0.05
N ILE A 193 -33.50 -8.18 0.93
CA ILE A 193 -33.04 -6.83 1.29
C ILE A 193 -32.47 -6.13 0.05
N ALA A 194 -31.69 -6.80 -0.80
CA ALA A 194 -31.14 -6.19 -2.01
C ALA A 194 -32.21 -5.70 -3.00
N LEU A 195 -33.38 -6.35 -3.01
CA LEU A 195 -34.50 -6.03 -3.89
C LEU A 195 -35.43 -4.93 -3.34
N VAL A 196 -35.28 -4.57 -2.05
CA VAL A 196 -36.03 -3.46 -1.47
C VAL A 196 -35.56 -2.13 -2.07
N PRO A 197 -36.49 -1.28 -2.55
CA PRO A 197 -36.18 0.05 -3.08
C PRO A 197 -35.31 0.89 -2.14
N VAL A 198 -34.63 1.88 -2.71
CA VAL A 198 -33.89 2.86 -1.91
C VAL A 198 -34.89 3.78 -1.21
N PHE A 199 -34.74 3.93 0.11
CA PHE A 199 -35.56 4.84 0.89
C PHE A 199 -35.19 6.30 0.61
N ARG A 200 -36.19 7.14 0.37
CA ARG A 200 -36.02 8.59 0.16
C ARG A 200 -37.02 9.35 1.01
N GLU A 201 -36.51 10.17 1.93
CA GLU A 201 -37.31 10.96 2.88
C GLU A 201 -38.22 12.00 2.22
N THR A 202 -37.93 12.39 0.96
CA THR A 202 -38.74 13.34 0.20
C THR A 202 -40.02 12.75 -0.39
N GLU A 203 -40.09 11.42 -0.53
CA GLU A 203 -41.13 10.71 -1.27
C GLU A 203 -41.61 9.46 -0.51
N VAL A 204 -41.86 9.62 0.79
CA VAL A 204 -42.20 8.51 1.70
C VAL A 204 -43.44 7.73 1.23
N ASP A 205 -44.49 8.40 0.77
CA ASP A 205 -45.72 7.76 0.25
C ASP A 205 -45.47 6.90 -1.00
N SER A 206 -44.63 7.40 -1.91
CA SER A 206 -44.24 6.71 -3.14
C SER A 206 -43.39 5.49 -2.84
N TYR A 207 -42.50 5.59 -1.84
CA TYR A 207 -41.67 4.48 -1.38
C TYR A 207 -42.50 3.30 -0.88
N PHE A 208 -43.48 3.53 0.01
CA PHE A 208 -44.35 2.46 0.51
C PHE A 208 -45.15 1.79 -0.61
N SER A 209 -45.67 2.59 -1.55
CA SER A 209 -46.38 2.06 -2.72
C SER A 209 -45.48 1.17 -3.60
N ALA A 210 -44.20 1.53 -3.75
CA ALA A 210 -43.23 0.72 -4.50
C ALA A 210 -42.84 -0.55 -3.73
N PHE A 211 -42.63 -0.43 -2.41
CA PHE A 211 -42.32 -1.56 -1.52
C PHE A 211 -43.44 -2.62 -1.56
N GLU A 212 -44.70 -2.22 -1.38
CA GLU A 212 -45.85 -3.13 -1.38
C GLU A 212 -46.04 -3.84 -2.71
N ARG A 213 -45.77 -3.15 -3.82
CA ARG A 213 -45.84 -3.73 -5.16
C ARG A 213 -44.80 -4.83 -5.33
N ILE A 214 -43.56 -4.57 -4.89
CA ILE A 214 -42.46 -5.54 -4.96
C ILE A 214 -42.70 -6.72 -4.02
N ALA A 215 -43.11 -6.44 -2.78
CA ALA A 215 -43.40 -7.46 -1.78
C ALA A 215 -44.54 -8.39 -2.24
N SER A 216 -45.58 -7.81 -2.85
CA SER A 216 -46.69 -8.58 -3.43
C SER A 216 -46.27 -9.39 -4.65
N ALA A 217 -45.47 -8.81 -5.55
CA ALA A 217 -44.99 -9.47 -6.77
C ALA A 217 -44.07 -10.66 -6.45
N LEU A 218 -43.20 -10.51 -5.43
CA LEU A 218 -42.28 -11.54 -4.97
C LEU A 218 -42.87 -12.43 -3.87
N ARG A 219 -44.14 -12.23 -3.51
CA ARG A 219 -44.87 -13.03 -2.50
C ARG A 219 -44.12 -13.13 -1.16
N TRP A 220 -43.57 -12.02 -0.69
CA TRP A 220 -42.90 -11.99 0.61
C TRP A 220 -43.89 -12.29 1.74
N PRO A 221 -43.54 -13.14 2.72
CA PRO A 221 -44.36 -13.37 3.91
C PRO A 221 -44.62 -12.07 4.66
N SER A 222 -45.85 -11.83 5.14
CA SER A 222 -46.21 -10.59 5.84
C SER A 222 -45.35 -10.33 7.09
N GLU A 223 -44.87 -11.40 7.72
CA GLU A 223 -44.10 -11.38 8.97
C GLU A 223 -42.71 -10.77 8.77
N VAL A 224 -42.17 -10.82 7.55
CA VAL A 224 -40.83 -10.30 7.24
C VAL A 224 -40.85 -8.88 6.68
N TRP A 225 -42.01 -8.34 6.31
CA TRP A 225 -42.10 -6.98 5.75
C TRP A 225 -41.57 -5.90 6.70
N PRO A 226 -41.91 -5.90 8.00
CA PRO A 226 -41.38 -4.91 8.93
C PRO A 226 -39.87 -5.03 9.11
N LEU A 227 -39.33 -6.24 9.05
CA LEU A 227 -37.89 -6.50 9.16
C LEU A 227 -37.14 -5.97 7.94
N LEU A 228 -37.63 -6.29 6.72
CA LEU A 228 -37.08 -5.79 5.46
C LEU A 228 -37.12 -4.27 5.38
N LEU A 229 -38.21 -3.68 5.87
CA LEU A 229 -38.39 -2.23 5.93
C LEU A 229 -37.37 -1.59 6.89
N GLN A 230 -37.21 -2.12 8.10
CA GLN A 230 -36.25 -1.63 9.10
C GLN A 230 -34.80 -1.65 8.61
N CYS A 231 -34.42 -2.60 7.76
CA CYS A 231 -33.08 -2.64 7.17
C CYS A 231 -32.81 -1.52 6.16
N LYS A 232 -33.84 -0.78 5.71
CA LYS A 232 -33.76 0.13 4.56
C LYS A 232 -34.13 1.56 4.91
N ILE A 233 -34.99 1.75 5.90
CA ILE A 233 -35.30 3.07 6.44
C ILE A 233 -34.14 3.59 7.30
N HIS A 234 -33.99 4.90 7.34
CA HIS A 234 -32.99 5.58 8.16
C HIS A 234 -33.52 6.95 8.60
N GLY A 235 -32.78 7.61 9.50
CA GLY A 235 -33.12 8.97 9.95
C GLY A 235 -34.45 9.01 10.68
N LYS A 236 -35.31 9.98 10.34
CA LYS A 236 -36.58 10.21 11.05
C LYS A 236 -37.53 9.01 10.99
N ALA A 237 -37.51 8.26 9.89
CA ALA A 237 -38.29 7.02 9.77
C ALA A 237 -37.86 5.99 10.82
N GLN A 238 -36.55 5.85 11.03
CA GLN A 238 -36.00 4.92 12.01
C GLN A 238 -36.32 5.35 13.44
N ASP A 239 -36.26 6.65 13.73
CA ASP A 239 -36.66 7.21 15.03
C ASP A 239 -38.14 6.93 15.34
N ALA A 240 -39.01 7.06 14.32
CA ALA A 240 -40.43 6.76 14.45
C ALA A 240 -40.68 5.28 14.77
N VAL A 241 -39.93 4.37 14.14
CA VAL A 241 -40.03 2.92 14.44
C VAL A 241 -39.47 2.59 15.81
N ALA A 242 -38.38 3.24 16.23
CA ALA A 242 -37.80 3.05 17.55
C ALA A 242 -38.70 3.55 18.70
N ALA A 243 -39.59 4.51 18.41
CA ALA A 243 -40.58 5.00 19.36
C ALA A 243 -41.80 4.09 19.54
N LEU A 244 -42.00 3.10 18.65
CA LEU A 244 -43.10 2.14 18.75
C LEU A 244 -42.80 1.04 19.78
N PRO A 245 -43.84 0.48 20.43
CA PRO A 245 -43.67 -0.67 21.29
C PRO A 245 -43.32 -1.92 20.47
N VAL A 246 -42.57 -2.85 21.08
CA VAL A 246 -42.03 -4.06 20.41
C VAL A 246 -43.10 -4.88 19.69
N GLN A 247 -44.33 -4.94 20.21
CA GLN A 247 -45.44 -5.68 19.59
C GLN A 247 -45.94 -5.04 18.30
N GLU A 248 -45.85 -3.71 18.18
CA GLU A 248 -46.29 -2.96 17.01
C GLU A 248 -45.20 -2.89 15.93
N ILE A 249 -43.93 -3.01 16.31
CA ILE A 249 -42.78 -3.06 15.37
C ILE A 249 -42.86 -4.28 14.44
N LEU A 250 -43.51 -5.36 14.87
CA LEU A 250 -43.71 -6.57 14.05
C LEU A 250 -44.96 -6.50 13.16
N ASN A 251 -45.73 -5.41 13.22
CA ASN A 251 -46.89 -5.21 12.38
C ASN A 251 -46.61 -4.13 11.33
N TYR A 252 -46.64 -4.52 10.06
CA TYR A 252 -46.33 -3.63 8.94
C TYR A 252 -47.23 -2.38 8.90
N GLU A 253 -48.53 -2.54 9.17
CA GLU A 253 -49.49 -1.41 9.13
C GLU A 253 -49.20 -0.37 10.22
N GLN A 254 -48.81 -0.83 11.42
CA GLN A 254 -48.44 0.06 12.52
C GLN A 254 -47.14 0.79 12.22
N VAL A 255 -46.13 0.08 11.70
CA VAL A 255 -44.86 0.68 11.29
C VAL A 255 -45.07 1.72 10.18
N LYS A 256 -45.85 1.39 9.15
CA LYS A 256 -46.18 2.28 8.04
C LYS A 256 -46.88 3.55 8.53
N SER A 257 -47.94 3.41 9.33
CA SER A 257 -48.71 4.55 9.85
C SER A 257 -47.86 5.46 10.74
N ALA A 258 -47.01 4.90 11.60
CA ALA A 258 -46.10 5.68 12.45
C ALA A 258 -45.07 6.47 11.65
N ILE A 259 -44.47 5.86 10.62
CA ILE A 259 -43.53 6.55 9.73
C ILE A 259 -44.25 7.66 8.97
N LEU A 260 -45.40 7.38 8.35
CA LEU A 260 -46.18 8.39 7.63
C LEU A 260 -46.54 9.56 8.54
N HIS A 261 -47.05 9.29 9.74
CA HIS A 261 -47.38 10.31 10.73
C HIS A 261 -46.14 11.14 11.13
N ALA A 262 -44.98 10.51 11.31
CA ALA A 262 -43.74 11.23 11.61
C ALA A 262 -43.34 12.20 10.49
N TYR A 263 -43.55 11.85 9.22
CA TYR A 263 -43.24 12.72 8.09
C TYR A 263 -44.33 13.76 7.79
N GLU A 264 -45.60 13.46 8.06
CA GLU A 264 -46.70 14.44 8.03
C GLU A 264 -46.57 15.51 9.12
N LEU A 265 -46.08 15.10 10.31
CA LEU A 265 -45.83 15.96 11.46
C LEU A 265 -44.58 16.84 11.32
N VAL A 266 -43.77 16.70 10.25
CA VAL A 266 -42.92 17.83 9.84
C VAL A 266 -43.86 18.72 9.04
N PRO A 267 -44.35 19.84 9.61
CA PRO A 267 -45.13 20.76 8.82
C PRO A 267 -44.29 21.11 7.60
N LYS A 268 -44.97 21.39 6.51
CA LYS A 268 -44.69 22.34 5.41
C LYS A 268 -43.70 23.51 5.69
N ALA A 269 -42.64 23.33 6.46
CA ALA A 269 -41.64 24.28 6.89
C ALA A 269 -40.57 24.48 5.82
N TYR A 270 -40.56 23.63 4.79
CA TYR A 270 -39.84 23.89 3.54
C TYR A 270 -40.67 24.64 2.49
N ARG A 271 -42.00 24.82 2.66
CA ARG A 271 -42.83 25.59 1.68
C ARG A 271 -42.68 27.11 1.81
N GLN A 272 -41.88 27.62 2.75
CA GLN A 272 -41.68 29.06 2.97
C GLN A 272 -40.36 29.60 2.38
N LYS A 273 -39.52 28.80 1.71
CA LYS A 273 -38.32 29.31 1.00
C LYS A 273 -38.57 29.60 -0.49
N LEU A 274 -39.79 30.01 -0.81
CA LEU A 274 -40.18 30.62 -2.09
C LEU A 274 -41.03 31.88 -1.84
N ARG A 275 -40.57 32.75 -0.94
CA ARG A 275 -40.95 34.16 -0.92
C ARG A 275 -39.71 34.97 -1.27
N TRP A 276 -39.60 35.28 -2.55
CA TRP A 276 -38.61 36.18 -3.14
C TRP A 276 -38.58 37.54 -2.43
N PRO A 277 -37.51 38.33 -2.62
CA PRO A 277 -37.62 39.33 -3.69
C PRO A 277 -36.40 39.34 -4.60
N THR A 278 -36.66 39.24 -5.90
CA THR A 278 -35.84 39.81 -6.95
C THR A 278 -35.68 41.31 -6.70
N THR A 279 -34.49 41.76 -6.28
CA THR A 279 -34.06 43.15 -6.44
C THR A 279 -33.30 43.26 -7.76
N ASN A 280 -34.02 43.67 -8.80
CA ASN A 280 -33.43 44.34 -9.98
C ASN A 280 -33.74 45.83 -9.83
N LEU A 281 -32.67 46.62 -9.70
CA LEU A 281 -32.42 48.02 -10.12
C LEU A 281 -31.36 48.63 -9.20
#